data_AF-M6Q5Q4-F1
#
_entry.id   AF-M6Q5Q4-F1
#
_cell.length_a   1.000
_cell.length_b   1.000
_cell.length_c   1.000
_cell.angle_alpha   90.00
_cell.angle_beta   90.00
_cell.angle_gamma   90.00
#
_symmetry.space_group_name_H-M   'P 1'
#
loop_
_entity.id
_entity.type
_entity.pdbx_description
1 polymer ?
#
loop_
_entity_poly.entity_id
_entity_poly.type
_entity_poly.pdbx_seq_one_letter_code
_entity_poly.pdbx_strand_id
1 'polypeptide(L)' 'MYKKNINFIKTAISNGNPTYGILSLISDTFDGMKSDLAEMRNPQENREIFDEAIHDIINGMTKLNAILENQTD' A
#
# COMPACT_ATOMS: atom_id res chain seq x y z
N MET A 1 -7.02 -10.15 3.81
CA MET A 1 -6.33 -9.47 4.93
C MET A 1 -5.68 -8.16 4.47
N TYR A 2 -4.89 -8.18 3.38
CA TYR A 2 -4.24 -7.00 2.79
C TYR A 2 -5.18 -5.82 2.44
N LYS A 3 -6.43 -6.09 2.01
CA LYS A 3 -7.42 -5.01 1.72
C LYS A 3 -7.69 -4.09 2.94
N LYS A 4 -7.66 -4.63 4.17
CA LYS A 4 -7.78 -3.82 5.39
C LYS A 4 -6.52 -2.97 5.63
N ASN A 5 -5.35 -3.51 5.33
CA ASN A 5 -4.07 -2.80 5.44
C ASN A 5 -4.01 -1.64 4.44
N ILE A 6 -4.48 -1.83 3.19
CA ILE A 6 -4.57 -0.78 2.18
C ILE A 6 -5.41 0.40 2.68
N ASN A 7 -6.60 0.14 3.22
CA ASN A 7 -7.47 1.20 3.74
C ASN A 7 -6.85 1.95 4.92
N PHE A 8 -6.15 1.24 5.80
CA PHE A 8 -5.43 1.86 6.90
C PHE A 8 -4.29 2.76 6.40
N ILE A 9 -3.47 2.28 5.45
CA ILE A 9 -2.38 3.03 4.83
C ILE A 9 -2.92 4.32 4.17
N LYS A 10 -3.99 4.21 3.37
CA LYS A 10 -4.62 5.39 2.72
C LYS A 10 -5.08 6.43 3.74
N THR A 11 -5.66 5.98 4.86
CA THR A 11 -6.16 6.87 5.92
C THR A 11 -5.02 7.55 6.67
N ALA A 12 -3.98 6.81 7.06
CA ALA A 12 -2.84 7.32 7.81
C ALA A 12 -2.06 8.38 7.00
N ILE A 13 -1.87 8.14 5.69
CA ILE A 13 -1.21 9.08 4.78
C ILE A 13 -2.05 10.34 4.58
N SER A 14 -3.38 10.19 4.40
CA SER A 14 -4.27 11.34 4.21
C SER A 14 -4.35 12.24 5.44
N ASN A 15 -4.16 11.67 6.63
CA ASN A 15 -4.18 12.40 7.90
C ASN A 15 -2.82 13.00 8.29
N GLY A 16 -1.79 12.90 7.43
CA GLY A 16 -0.47 13.46 7.73
C GLY A 16 0.20 12.83 8.94
N ASN A 17 -0.17 11.58 9.27
CA ASN A 17 0.34 10.86 10.44
C ASN A 17 1.13 9.62 9.98
N PRO A 18 2.40 9.79 9.54
CA PRO A 18 3.33 8.70 9.25
C PRO A 18 3.60 7.85 10.49
N THR A 19 2.67 7.00 10.92
CA THR A 19 2.96 6.13 12.06
C THR A 19 4.01 5.11 11.62
N TYR A 20 4.95 4.78 12.52
CA TYR A 20 6.11 3.89 12.33
C TYR A 20 5.80 2.45 11.85
N GLY A 21 4.56 2.14 11.47
CA GLY A 21 4.12 0.84 10.95
C GLY A 21 3.63 0.85 9.49
N ILE A 22 3.58 2.00 8.80
CA ILE A 22 3.09 2.07 7.42
C ILE A 22 3.94 1.22 6.47
N LEU A 23 5.27 1.28 6.60
CA LEU A 23 6.19 0.47 5.77
C LEU A 23 6.03 -1.03 6.03
N SER A 24 5.82 -1.43 7.28
CA SER A 24 5.55 -2.83 7.65
C SER A 24 4.23 -3.30 7.04
N LEU A 25 3.18 -2.47 7.09
CA LEU A 25 1.88 -2.79 6.51
C LEU A 25 1.94 -2.87 4.98
N ILE A 26 2.76 -2.03 4.33
CA ILE A 26 3.01 -2.12 2.88
C ILE A 26 3.69 -3.47 2.56
N SER A 27 4.70 -3.86 3.32
CA SER A 27 5.37 -5.16 3.16
C SER A 27 4.38 -6.33 3.30
N ASP A 28 3.58 -6.35 4.37
CA ASP A 28 2.57 -7.40 4.58
C ASP A 28 1.51 -7.43 3.46
N THR A 29 1.22 -6.27 2.88
CA THR A 29 0.27 -6.16 1.77
C THR A 29 0.84 -6.77 0.50
N PHE A 30 2.12 -6.53 0.20
CA PHE A 30 2.80 -7.15 -0.94
C PHE A 30 2.91 -8.68 -0.79
N ASP A 31 3.24 -9.17 0.40
CA ASP A 31 3.30 -10.60 0.66
C ASP A 31 1.93 -11.28 0.51
N GLY A 32 0.87 -10.62 1.00
CA GLY A 32 -0.50 -11.08 0.79
C GLY A 32 -0.91 -11.12 -0.70
N MET A 33 -0.57 -10.08 -1.47
CA MET A 33 -0.84 -10.05 -2.91
C MET A 33 -0.08 -11.14 -3.67
N LYS A 34 1.17 -11.42 -3.28
CA LYS A 34 1.97 -12.50 -3.88
C LYS A 34 1.36 -13.87 -3.64
N SER A 35 0.84 -14.12 -2.43
CA SER A 35 0.13 -15.36 -2.10
C SER A 35 -1.13 -15.52 -2.94
N ASP A 36 -1.92 -14.45 -3.06
CA ASP A 36 -3.14 -14.44 -3.88
C ASP A 36 -2.84 -14.69 -5.36
N LEU A 37 -1.80 -14.06 -5.92
CA LEU A 37 -1.37 -14.29 -7.31
C LEU A 37 -0.93 -15.73 -7.57
N ALA A 38 -0.35 -16.41 -6.58
CA ALA A 38 0.09 -17.80 -6.71
C ALA A 38 -1.07 -18.81 -6.69
N GLU A 39 -2.21 -18.46 -6.10
CA GLU A 39 -3.34 -19.37 -5.89
C GLU A 39 -4.51 -19.20 -6.88
N MET A 40 -4.52 -18.14 -7.68
CA MET A 40 -5.75 -17.73 -8.39
C MET A 40 -5.89 -18.20 -9.85
N ARG A 41 -7.13 -18.59 -10.20
CA ARG A 41 -7.54 -19.23 -11.47
C ARG A 41 -7.79 -18.29 -12.66
N ASN A 42 -7.79 -16.96 -12.48
CA ASN A 42 -8.10 -15.99 -13.56
C ASN A 42 -7.06 -14.84 -13.64
N PRO A 43 -6.06 -14.93 -14.54
CA PRO A 43 -4.93 -14.00 -14.58
C PRO A 43 -5.25 -12.53 -14.93
N GLN A 44 -6.33 -12.26 -15.69
CA GLN A 44 -6.61 -10.93 -16.25
C GLN A 44 -7.19 -9.96 -15.21
N GLU A 45 -8.29 -10.36 -14.56
CA GLU A 45 -8.97 -9.58 -13.51
C GLU A 45 -8.05 -9.33 -12.32
N ASN A 46 -7.16 -10.28 -12.05
CA ASN A 46 -6.16 -10.15 -10.98
C ASN A 46 -5.04 -9.16 -11.32
N ARG A 47 -4.70 -9.01 -12.60
CA ARG A 47 -3.71 -8.03 -13.04
C ARG A 47 -4.22 -6.61 -12.81
N GLU A 48 -5.50 -6.37 -13.09
CA GLU A 48 -6.14 -5.07 -12.87
C GLU A 48 -6.16 -4.70 -11.38
N ILE A 49 -6.58 -5.63 -10.52
CA ILE A 49 -6.59 -5.42 -9.05
C ILE A 49 -5.16 -5.18 -8.51
N PHE A 50 -4.18 -5.90 -9.04
CA PHE A 50 -2.77 -5.75 -8.64
C PHE A 50 -2.19 -4.41 -9.11
N ASP A 51 -2.43 -4.01 -10.36
CA ASP A 51 -1.96 -2.73 -10.90
C ASP A 51 -2.58 -1.54 -10.15
N GLU A 52 -3.87 -1.58 -9.83
CA GLU A 52 -4.51 -0.56 -9.01
C GLU A 52 -3.89 -0.47 -7.60
N ALA A 53 -3.66 -1.62 -6.95
CA ALA A 53 -3.07 -1.67 -5.61
C ALA A 53 -1.63 -1.14 -5.59
N ILE A 54 -0.82 -1.48 -6.60
CA ILE A 54 0.55 -0.97 -6.78
C ILE A 54 0.54 0.55 -6.92
N HIS A 55 -0.31 1.10 -7.80
CA HIS A 55 -0.39 2.54 -8.00
C HIS A 55 -0.79 3.28 -6.73
N ASP A 56 -1.77 2.75 -5.99
CA ASP A 56 -2.20 3.33 -4.72
C ASP A 56 -1.09 3.32 -3.66
N ILE A 57 -0.31 2.23 -3.57
CA ILE A 57 0.82 2.12 -2.64
C ILE A 57 1.93 3.11 -3.01
N ILE A 58 2.31 3.19 -4.28
CA ILE A 58 3.35 4.11 -4.77
C ILE A 58 2.94 5.56 -4.49
N ASN A 59 1.72 5.95 -4.85
CA ASN A 59 1.20 7.29 -4.55
C ASN A 59 1.22 7.58 -3.04
N GLY A 60 0.87 6.58 -2.23
CA GLY A 60 0.96 6.67 -0.79
C GLY A 60 2.38 6.94 -0.30
N MET A 61 3.37 6.17 -0.77
CA MET A 61 4.78 6.34 -0.40
C MET A 61 5.34 7.70 -0.84
N THR A 62 4.99 8.19 -2.03
CA THR A 62 5.41 9.52 -2.49
C THR A 62 4.88 10.62 -1.56
N LYS A 63 3.61 10.53 -1.15
CA LYS A 63 3.02 11.48 -0.18
C LYS A 63 3.69 11.39 1.19
N LEU A 64 4.00 10.17 1.64
CA LEU A 64 4.72 9.93 2.88
C LEU A 64 6.10 10.60 2.87
N ASN A 65 6.85 10.43 1.77
CA ASN A 65 8.16 11.05 1.57
C ASN A 65 8.07 12.58 1.64
N ALA A 66 7.09 13.17 0.95
CA ALA A 66 6.86 14.62 0.98
C ALA A 66 6.52 15.15 2.40
N ILE A 67 5.77 14.38 3.20
CA ILE A 67 5.51 14.75 4.61
C ILE A 67 6.80 14.75 5.43
N LEU A 68 7.66 13.74 5.25
CA LEU A 68 8.93 13.63 5.98
C LEU A 68 9.91 14.74 5.59
N GLU A 69 10.00 15.08 4.30
CA GLU A 69 10.80 16.21 3.80
C GLU A 69 10.35 17.55 4.40
N ASN A 70 9.03 17.75 4.58
CA ASN A 70 8.49 18.95 5.22
C ASN A 70 8.59 18.97 6.75
N GLN A 71 9.05 17.88 7.38
CA GLN A 71 9.31 17.80 8.83
C GLN A 71 10.79 18.02 9.18
N THR A 72 11.65 18.27 8.19
CA THR A 72 13.11 18.40 8.40
C THR A 72 13.60 19.85 8.62
N ASP A 73 12.70 20.79 8.92
CA ASP A 73 13.00 22.17 9.32
C ASP A 73 12.98 22.39 10.84
#